data_AF-A0A4Q1CH41-F1
#
_entry.id   AF-A0A4Q1CH41-F1
#
_cell.length_a   1.000
_cell.length_b   1.000
_cell.length_c   1.000
_cell.angle_alpha   90.00
_cell.angle_beta   90.00
_cell.angle_gamma   90.00
#
_symmetry.space_group_name_H-M   'P 1'
#
loop_
_entity.id
_entity.type
_entity.pdbx_description
1 polymer ?
#
loop_
_entity_poly.entity_id
_entity_poly.type
_entity_poly.pdbx_seq_one_letter_code
_entity_poly.pdbx_strand_id
1 'polypeptide(L)'
;MEEDANKLIDGKPAGYSSTSATELESKNIFQSLLDTRFIKGEIRVMDKYPNSDGILEITDEEQIPIGKIDIQLKTLQPKNFNSPSYQCERTFFSYCENSSLPVFLVVVDRQNKKAYWRHIDAATLIEVASKMTGASYTISIPIENCIDGEKRAYIEKWAEKAKETVNKVWNYDTLRDQKRTIETQLEELNHRLQNPTKLPLQVLKSIHNYLDKYNYILDIEFGSVKEILYPNYWKIGIGIVKYEFADIRYILFPVEYKKEQTLIKEVVFDANTDIGLEMMNGNILVFVHSKSLDNIRDFPVQTAYKSLEDSILKVAGKFKFPIADDFIAHEYLVSFIDHNCVYLDMEPGQDSYSLQELKYKIFKVLPVLAATELSFADWVTECNHSIDSYSGWKTSPHFKKRVKAAIEKVQEGFVPKVKVFITSELYNIDLIKNYINYLQNKGFVSTNRQYQQGQSDQANYRNSMPFKDTWDIDVLWKNTILFFKQYYKLYDKYISTHFLQIRHLLQIIPSESGTVICLLITDKVKGGPYLEIYYLRPELHTEKELYFFVDTDADNPIDRKKFLVDDEYECIVNRKKYQITHMHIQTLDFMFEISPTYALINKKLQEKLGEFFREKQRKVKQD
;
A
#
# COMPACT_ATOMS: atom_id res chain seq x y z
N MET A 1 103.66 27.21 16.83
CA MET A 1 102.90 26.57 17.91
C MET A 1 101.45 26.89 17.60
N GLU A 2 100.70 25.86 17.20
CA GLU A 2 99.30 25.82 16.75
C GLU A 2 98.89 26.78 15.61
N GLU A 3 98.88 26.23 14.38
CA GLU A 3 98.06 26.73 13.28
C GLU A 3 96.58 26.50 13.63
N ASP A 4 95.96 27.46 14.30
CA ASP A 4 94.51 27.60 14.29
C ASP A 4 94.11 28.23 12.95
N ALA A 5 93.47 27.44 12.09
CA ALA A 5 92.95 27.89 10.81
C ALA A 5 91.90 28.99 11.02
N ASN A 6 92.29 30.24 10.73
CA ASN A 6 91.40 31.40 10.67
C ASN A 6 90.21 31.11 9.73
N LYS A 7 89.03 30.89 10.30
CA LYS A 7 87.77 30.87 9.54
C LYS A 7 87.46 32.27 9.03
N LEU A 8 87.19 32.40 7.73
CA LEU A 8 86.90 33.65 7.02
C LEU A 8 85.54 34.30 7.37
N ILE A 9 84.63 33.58 8.03
CA ILE A 9 83.32 34.09 8.48
C ILE A 9 83.05 33.50 9.87
N ASP A 10 82.83 34.37 10.86
CA ASP A 10 82.46 33.96 12.22
C ASP A 10 80.96 33.67 12.29
N GLY A 11 80.61 32.39 12.15
CA GLY A 11 79.24 31.91 12.19
C GLY A 11 79.21 30.39 12.21
N LYS A 12 78.42 29.82 13.12
CA LYS A 12 78.13 28.38 13.08
C LYS A 12 77.10 28.11 11.98
N PRO A 13 77.25 27.07 11.15
CA PRO A 13 76.18 26.62 10.28
C PRO A 13 74.89 26.43 11.09
N ALA A 14 73.74 26.75 10.49
CA ALA A 14 72.47 26.50 11.14
C ALA A 14 72.39 25.03 11.57
N GLY A 15 72.23 24.79 12.87
CA GLY A 15 72.04 23.45 13.40
C GLY A 15 70.71 22.88 12.93
N TYR A 16 70.64 21.56 12.75
CA TYR A 16 69.37 20.86 12.56
C TYR A 16 68.42 21.15 13.73
N SER A 17 67.10 21.14 13.47
CA SER A 17 66.12 21.38 14.53
C SER A 17 66.29 20.35 15.65
N SER A 18 65.99 20.74 16.90
CA SER A 18 66.03 19.83 18.04
C SER A 18 65.05 18.63 17.91
N THR A 19 64.09 18.69 16.97
CA THR A 19 63.14 17.61 16.68
C THR A 19 63.58 16.67 15.54
N SER A 20 64.61 17.04 14.76
CA SER A 20 65.03 16.33 13.54
C SER A 20 65.38 14.86 13.78
N ALA A 21 66.08 14.55 14.87
CA ALA A 21 66.45 13.17 15.23
C ALA A 21 65.23 12.32 15.60
N THR A 22 64.23 12.91 16.26
CA THR A 22 63.00 12.23 16.66
C THR A 22 62.08 11.97 15.47
N GLU A 23 61.96 12.93 14.55
CA GLU A 23 61.17 12.78 13.34
C GLU A 23 61.78 11.72 12.41
N LEU A 24 63.11 11.69 12.28
CA LEU A 24 63.82 10.68 11.49
C LEU A 24 63.61 9.27 12.04
N GLU A 25 63.65 9.10 13.36
CA GLU A 25 63.39 7.80 13.99
C GLU A 25 61.94 7.35 13.79
N SER A 26 60.96 8.25 13.95
CA SER A 26 59.54 7.95 13.69
C SER A 26 59.30 7.54 12.23
N LYS A 27 59.96 8.19 11.26
CA LYS A 27 59.95 7.76 9.85
C LYS A 27 60.48 6.35 9.68
N ASN A 28 61.66 6.06 10.24
CA ASN A 28 62.28 4.74 10.10
C ASN A 28 61.40 3.64 10.70
N ILE A 29 60.79 3.90 11.86
CA ILE A 29 59.84 2.96 12.49
C ILE A 29 58.63 2.76 11.58
N PHE A 30 57.97 3.82 11.14
CA PHE A 30 56.78 3.68 10.30
C PHE A 30 57.09 2.97 8.97
N GLN A 31 58.20 3.29 8.30
CA GLN A 31 58.61 2.61 7.08
C GLN A 31 58.90 1.12 7.31
N SER A 32 59.47 0.75 8.46
CA SER A 32 59.70 -0.66 8.81
C SER A 32 58.42 -1.45 9.08
N LEU A 33 57.31 -0.76 9.41
CA LEU A 33 56.02 -1.37 9.70
C LEU A 33 55.17 -1.60 8.45
N LEU A 34 55.51 -0.99 7.31
CA LEU A 34 54.77 -1.10 6.06
C LEU A 34 55.19 -2.35 5.27
N ASP A 35 54.20 -3.09 4.74
CA ASP A 35 54.46 -4.18 3.80
C ASP A 35 54.81 -3.63 2.41
N THR A 36 56.11 -3.59 2.11
CA THR A 36 56.67 -3.05 0.86
C THR A 36 56.27 -3.82 -0.40
N ARG A 37 55.63 -5.00 -0.27
CA ARG A 37 55.02 -5.69 -1.42
C ARG A 37 53.78 -4.96 -1.91
N PHE A 38 53.02 -4.31 -1.03
CA PHE A 38 51.72 -3.71 -1.36
C PHE A 38 51.72 -2.19 -1.25
N ILE A 39 52.67 -1.62 -0.52
CA ILE A 39 52.77 -0.17 -0.30
C ILE A 39 54.08 0.32 -0.89
N LYS A 40 54.00 1.23 -1.86
CA LYS A 40 55.13 1.89 -2.51
C LYS A 40 55.08 3.38 -2.17
N GLY A 41 56.22 4.03 -2.02
CA GLY A 41 56.28 5.47 -1.79
C GLY A 41 57.40 5.87 -0.85
N GLU A 42 57.66 7.17 -0.82
CA GLU A 42 58.69 7.76 0.03
C GLU A 42 58.07 8.75 1.01
N ILE A 43 58.49 8.65 2.27
CA ILE A 43 58.13 9.59 3.32
C ILE A 43 59.29 10.55 3.49
N ARG A 44 59.02 11.84 3.38
CA ARG A 44 59.97 12.93 3.51
C ARG A 44 59.92 13.45 4.94
N VAL A 45 61.11 13.65 5.51
CA VAL A 45 61.31 14.23 6.85
C VAL A 45 62.52 15.16 6.75
N MET A 46 62.55 16.25 7.52
CA MET A 46 63.53 17.34 7.43
C MET A 46 63.45 18.16 6.12
N ASP A 47 62.33 18.08 5.42
CA ASP A 47 62.04 18.87 4.22
C ASP A 47 61.09 20.03 4.55
N LYS A 48 61.10 21.10 3.74
CA LYS A 48 60.27 22.30 3.95
C LYS A 48 58.88 22.19 3.30
N TYR A 49 58.45 21.00 2.88
CA TYR A 49 57.12 20.82 2.30
C TYR A 49 56.04 21.01 3.38
N PRO A 50 55.08 21.93 3.17
CA PRO A 50 54.04 22.19 4.14
C PRO A 50 52.94 21.11 4.09
N ASN A 51 52.45 20.69 5.26
CA ASN A 51 51.19 19.96 5.49
C ASN A 51 51.07 18.51 4.96
N SER A 52 52.12 17.94 4.36
CA SER A 52 52.20 16.52 4.00
C SER A 52 53.64 16.03 4.12
N ASP A 53 53.82 14.79 4.57
CA ASP A 53 55.11 14.12 4.66
C ASP A 53 55.31 13.08 3.55
N GLY A 54 54.34 12.86 2.67
CA GLY A 54 54.51 11.99 1.49
C GLY A 54 53.25 11.28 1.02
N ILE A 55 53.31 10.80 -0.22
CA ILE A 55 52.24 10.03 -0.85
C ILE A 55 52.65 8.57 -0.90
N LEU A 56 51.75 7.68 -0.48
CA LEU A 56 51.90 6.24 -0.64
C LEU A 56 50.96 5.73 -1.74
N GLU A 57 51.50 4.90 -2.62
CA GLU A 57 50.79 4.16 -3.64
C GLU A 57 50.53 2.74 -3.15
N ILE A 58 49.29 2.27 -3.34
CA ILE A 58 48.83 0.96 -2.92
C ILE A 58 48.71 0.10 -4.17
N THR A 59 49.28 -1.10 -4.13
CA THR A 59 49.21 -2.10 -5.20
C THR A 59 48.46 -3.34 -4.75
N ASP A 60 47.93 -4.09 -5.70
CA ASP A 60 47.40 -5.43 -5.46
C ASP A 60 48.49 -6.52 -5.45
N GLU A 61 48.08 -7.79 -5.40
CA GLU A 61 48.98 -8.96 -5.43
C GLU A 61 49.79 -9.07 -6.72
N GLU A 62 49.28 -8.54 -7.84
CA GLU A 62 49.93 -8.51 -9.15
C GLU A 62 50.86 -7.30 -9.32
N GLN A 63 51.05 -6.49 -8.27
CA GLN A 63 51.80 -5.23 -8.29
C GLN A 63 51.14 -4.14 -9.16
N ILE A 64 49.83 -4.22 -9.42
CA ILE A 64 49.10 -3.19 -10.18
C ILE A 64 48.65 -2.08 -9.21
N PRO A 65 48.90 -0.79 -9.50
CA PRO A 65 48.42 0.32 -8.67
C PRO A 65 46.90 0.37 -8.60
N ILE A 66 46.35 0.34 -7.38
CA ILE A 66 44.90 0.40 -7.11
C ILE A 66 44.46 1.70 -6.44
N GLY A 67 45.39 2.54 -5.99
CA GLY A 67 45.08 3.82 -5.37
C GLY A 67 46.28 4.55 -4.77
N LYS A 68 46.09 5.82 -4.41
CA LYS A 68 47.09 6.66 -3.73
C LYS A 68 46.48 7.31 -2.50
N ILE A 69 47.29 7.46 -1.46
CA ILE A 69 46.93 8.15 -0.22
C ILE A 69 48.02 9.16 0.14
N ASP A 70 47.63 10.26 0.74
CA ASP A 70 48.54 11.26 1.27
C ASP A 70 48.69 11.07 2.78
N ILE A 71 49.90 11.24 3.32
CA ILE A 71 50.19 10.96 4.72
C ILE A 71 50.89 12.15 5.37
N GLN A 72 50.39 12.50 6.56
CA GLN A 72 51.11 13.32 7.53
C GLN A 72 51.54 12.44 8.71
N LEU A 73 52.84 12.30 8.89
CA LEU A 73 53.49 11.53 9.93
C LEU A 73 53.83 12.42 11.13
N LYS A 74 53.43 12.01 12.33
CA LYS A 74 53.75 12.71 13.59
C LYS A 74 54.25 11.72 14.65
N THR A 75 54.98 12.24 15.64
CA THR A 75 55.43 11.42 16.77
C THR A 75 54.42 11.47 17.90
N LEU A 76 53.96 10.31 18.37
CA LEU A 76 53.02 10.19 19.48
C LEU A 76 53.73 10.45 20.82
N GLN A 77 53.13 11.27 21.67
CA GLN A 77 53.70 11.60 22.98
C GLN A 77 53.39 10.48 24.00
N PRO A 78 54.27 10.20 24.98
CA PRO A 78 54.09 9.09 25.93
C PRO A 78 52.76 9.10 26.69
N LYS A 79 52.25 10.29 27.03
CA LYS A 79 50.95 10.47 27.69
C LYS A 79 49.75 9.96 26.87
N ASN A 80 49.92 9.75 25.56
CA ASN A 80 48.85 9.35 24.63
C ASN A 80 48.98 7.90 24.14
N PHE A 81 49.90 7.08 24.67
CA PHE A 81 50.08 5.70 24.19
C PHE A 81 48.86 4.80 24.43
N ASN A 82 48.16 4.95 25.56
CA ASN A 82 46.97 4.16 25.89
C ASN A 82 45.69 4.67 25.21
N SER A 83 45.68 5.92 24.75
CA SER A 83 44.55 6.57 24.06
C SER A 83 45.12 7.48 22.96
N PRO A 84 45.45 6.91 21.79
CA PRO A 84 46.15 7.61 20.73
C PRO A 84 45.40 8.87 20.32
N SER A 85 46.07 10.01 20.41
CA SER A 85 45.50 11.30 20.01
C SER A 85 46.60 12.28 19.67
N TYR A 86 46.29 13.23 18.79
CA TYR A 86 47.25 14.23 18.34
C TYR A 86 46.60 15.58 18.07
N GLN A 87 47.29 16.64 18.48
CA GLN A 87 46.87 18.02 18.30
C GLN A 87 47.29 18.51 16.91
N CYS A 88 46.33 18.69 16.02
CA CYS A 88 46.56 19.16 14.65
C CYS A 88 46.31 20.67 14.56
N GLU A 89 47.12 21.36 13.78
CA GLU A 89 46.93 22.78 13.48
C GLU A 89 45.80 22.98 12.46
N ARG A 90 45.18 24.18 12.48
CA ARG A 90 44.14 24.58 11.54
C ARG A 90 44.57 24.44 10.08
N THR A 91 45.84 24.72 9.80
CA THR A 91 46.48 24.62 8.47
C THR A 91 46.44 23.20 7.92
N PHE A 92 46.64 22.18 8.77
CA PHE A 92 46.54 20.78 8.36
C PHE A 92 45.10 20.39 8.01
N PHE A 93 44.10 20.82 8.79
CA PHE A 93 42.69 20.58 8.45
C PHE A 93 42.28 21.25 7.15
N SER A 94 42.72 22.49 6.96
CA SER A 94 42.50 23.22 5.71
C SER A 94 43.17 22.51 4.51
N TYR A 95 44.36 21.94 4.71
CA TYR A 95 44.98 21.11 3.70
C TYR A 95 44.16 19.84 3.38
N CYS A 96 43.67 19.14 4.40
CA CYS A 96 42.82 17.96 4.22
C CYS A 96 41.52 18.27 3.46
N GLU A 97 40.91 19.43 3.71
CA GLU A 97 39.71 19.91 3.01
C GLU A 97 39.97 20.13 1.51
N ASN A 98 41.17 20.58 1.14
CA ASN A 98 41.55 20.93 -0.23
C ASN A 98 42.30 19.80 -0.97
N SER A 99 42.52 18.64 -0.33
CA SER A 99 43.25 17.53 -0.94
C SER A 99 42.37 16.72 -1.89
N SER A 100 42.91 16.37 -3.05
CA SER A 100 42.30 15.44 -4.01
C SER A 100 42.60 13.96 -3.69
N LEU A 101 43.50 13.71 -2.74
CA LEU A 101 43.83 12.37 -2.24
C LEU A 101 43.27 12.18 -0.82
N PRO A 102 42.87 10.96 -0.43
CA PRO A 102 42.62 10.63 0.97
C PRO A 102 43.83 10.99 1.85
N VAL A 103 43.64 11.86 2.83
CA VAL A 103 44.71 12.27 3.75
C VAL A 103 44.63 11.50 5.05
N PHE A 104 45.73 10.86 5.42
CA PHE A 104 45.86 10.09 6.64
C PHE A 104 46.82 10.78 7.61
N LEU A 105 46.34 11.02 8.82
CA LEU A 105 47.20 11.33 9.94
C LEU A 105 47.72 10.03 10.53
N VAL A 106 49.05 9.86 10.53
CA VAL A 106 49.74 8.72 11.12
C VAL A 106 50.57 9.20 12.31
N VAL A 107 50.37 8.59 13.47
CA VAL A 107 51.13 8.89 14.70
C VAL A 107 51.95 7.69 15.12
N VAL A 108 53.24 7.91 15.38
CA VAL A 108 54.20 6.83 15.68
C VAL A 108 54.51 6.78 17.17
N ASP A 109 54.25 5.62 17.78
CA ASP A 109 54.70 5.25 19.11
C ASP A 109 56.10 4.63 19.00
N ARG A 110 57.12 5.43 19.34
CA ARG A 110 58.53 5.02 19.30
C ARG A 110 58.88 3.98 20.36
N GLN A 111 58.21 4.01 21.51
CA GLN A 111 58.53 3.10 22.63
C GLN A 111 58.05 1.69 22.32
N ASN A 112 56.83 1.56 21.81
CA ASN A 112 56.23 0.27 21.49
C ASN A 112 56.45 -0.16 20.03
N LYS A 113 57.11 0.68 19.22
CA LYS A 113 57.35 0.47 17.78
C LYS A 113 56.05 0.18 17.01
N LYS A 114 55.02 1.00 17.24
CA LYS A 114 53.72 0.90 16.57
C LYS A 114 53.36 2.23 15.91
N ALA A 115 52.49 2.18 14.92
CA ALA A 115 51.88 3.38 14.36
C ALA A 115 50.35 3.29 14.42
N TYR A 116 49.68 4.42 14.59
CA TYR A 116 48.22 4.51 14.55
C TYR A 116 47.79 5.50 13.49
N TRP A 117 46.67 5.26 12.82
CA TRP A 117 46.24 6.11 11.72
C TRP A 117 44.76 6.50 11.78
N ARG A 118 44.45 7.66 11.24
CA ARG A 118 43.08 8.11 11.00
C ARG A 118 42.99 8.83 9.66
N HIS A 119 42.04 8.42 8.84
CA HIS A 119 41.64 9.15 7.64
C HIS A 119 40.89 10.42 8.06
N ILE A 120 41.30 11.57 7.55
CA ILE A 120 40.64 12.85 7.81
C ILE A 120 39.59 13.07 6.72
N ASP A 121 38.40 12.51 6.92
CA ASP A 121 37.27 12.63 5.99
C ASP A 121 36.39 13.86 6.24
N ALA A 122 35.42 14.08 5.36
CA ALA A 122 34.48 15.20 5.47
C ALA A 122 33.70 15.19 6.80
N ALA A 123 33.32 14.02 7.31
CA ALA A 123 32.63 13.90 8.59
C ALA A 123 33.53 14.36 9.76
N THR A 124 34.80 13.94 9.75
CA THR A 124 35.81 14.39 10.72
C THR A 124 36.02 15.90 10.62
N LEU A 125 36.10 16.47 9.42
CA LEU A 125 36.26 17.92 9.23
C LEU A 125 35.05 18.71 9.73
N ILE A 126 33.82 18.25 9.47
CA ILE A 126 32.59 18.86 10.01
C ILE A 126 32.59 18.83 11.54
N GLU A 127 32.97 17.70 12.14
CA GLU A 127 33.09 17.58 13.59
C GLU A 127 34.11 18.58 14.15
N VAL A 128 35.31 18.63 13.56
CA VAL A 128 36.38 19.56 13.96
C VAL A 128 35.91 21.00 13.82
N ALA A 129 35.31 21.37 12.69
CA ALA A 129 34.81 22.72 12.44
C ALA A 129 33.76 23.15 13.48
N SER A 130 32.92 22.23 13.94
CA SER A 130 31.89 22.51 14.95
C SER A 130 32.45 22.72 16.37
N LYS A 131 33.63 22.16 16.68
CA LYS A 131 34.21 22.15 18.04
C LYS A 131 35.47 23.02 18.18
N MET A 132 36.13 23.35 17.09
CA MET A 132 37.42 24.05 17.08
C MET A 132 37.25 25.56 17.21
N THR A 133 37.62 26.12 18.35
CA THR A 133 37.60 27.58 18.61
C THR A 133 38.97 28.25 18.45
N GLY A 134 40.06 27.49 18.50
CA GLY A 134 41.45 27.99 18.47
C GLY A 134 42.24 27.67 17.20
N ALA A 135 43.58 27.82 17.27
CA ALA A 135 44.52 27.54 16.18
C ALA A 135 44.81 26.04 15.96
N SER A 136 44.39 25.17 16.89
CA SER A 136 44.60 23.72 16.82
C SER A 136 43.44 22.95 17.45
N TYR A 137 43.28 21.67 17.09
CA TYR A 137 42.28 20.76 17.66
C TYR A 137 42.88 19.35 17.85
N THR A 138 42.52 18.68 18.94
CA THR A 138 43.03 17.32 19.24
C THR A 138 42.11 16.26 18.64
N ILE A 139 42.64 15.45 17.72
CA ILE A 139 41.94 14.34 17.10
C ILE A 139 42.25 13.06 17.88
N SER A 140 41.20 12.31 18.23
CA SER A 140 41.33 10.95 18.74
C SER A 140 41.56 9.96 17.60
N ILE A 141 42.48 9.02 17.76
CA ILE A 141 42.85 8.02 16.76
C ILE A 141 42.44 6.63 17.29
N PRO A 142 41.60 5.88 16.55
CA PRO A 142 41.13 4.58 17.02
C PRO A 142 42.28 3.59 17.22
N ILE A 143 42.26 2.85 18.33
CA ILE A 143 43.32 1.88 18.69
C ILE A 143 43.34 0.71 17.72
N GLU A 144 42.19 0.35 17.16
CA GLU A 144 42.04 -0.67 16.13
C GLU A 144 42.70 -0.29 14.79
N ASN A 145 43.01 0.99 14.55
CA ASN A 145 43.76 1.46 13.40
C ASN A 145 45.27 1.44 13.67
N CYS A 146 45.75 0.33 14.22
CA CYS A 146 47.15 0.09 14.55
C CYS A 146 47.89 -0.59 13.39
N ILE A 147 49.16 -0.22 13.20
CA ILE A 147 50.12 -0.86 12.32
C ILE A 147 51.25 -1.34 13.21
N ASP A 148 51.35 -2.66 13.36
CA ASP A 148 52.28 -3.37 14.23
C ASP A 148 53.33 -4.19 13.45
N GLY A 149 53.27 -4.16 12.12
CA GLY A 149 54.13 -4.93 11.23
C GLY A 149 53.70 -6.40 11.04
N GLU A 150 52.68 -6.86 11.77
CA GLU A 150 52.17 -8.23 11.68
C GLU A 150 50.86 -8.29 10.87
N LYS A 151 49.95 -7.33 11.10
CA LYS A 151 48.63 -7.30 10.48
C LYS A 151 48.59 -6.42 9.23
N ARG A 152 47.95 -6.94 8.17
CA ARG A 152 47.77 -6.23 6.88
C ARG A 152 46.42 -5.55 6.69
N ALA A 153 45.53 -5.60 7.69
CA ALA A 153 44.17 -5.05 7.60
C ALA A 153 44.11 -3.54 7.27
N TYR A 154 45.19 -2.80 7.52
CA TYR A 154 45.28 -1.38 7.14
C TYR A 154 45.33 -1.18 5.62
N ILE A 155 45.92 -2.12 4.87
CA ILE A 155 46.08 -2.03 3.40
C ILE A 155 44.71 -2.07 2.71
N GLU A 156 43.84 -2.99 3.13
CA GLU A 156 42.47 -3.09 2.61
C GLU A 156 41.66 -1.83 2.88
N LYS A 157 41.73 -1.31 4.12
CA LYS A 157 41.03 -0.08 4.52
C LYS A 157 41.55 1.15 3.75
N TRP A 158 42.86 1.24 3.52
CA TRP A 158 43.44 2.34 2.75
C TRP A 158 43.07 2.24 1.26
N ALA A 159 43.07 1.03 0.70
CA ALA A 159 42.65 0.78 -0.67
C ALA A 159 41.17 1.12 -0.89
N GLU A 160 40.30 0.76 0.06
CA GLU A 160 38.88 1.14 0.04
C GLU A 160 38.72 2.66 -0.02
N LYS A 161 39.43 3.40 0.83
CA LYS A 161 39.37 4.87 0.85
C LYS A 161 39.93 5.52 -0.41
N ALA A 162 40.99 4.97 -1.00
CA ALA A 162 41.50 5.43 -2.28
C ALA A 162 40.48 5.20 -3.41
N LYS A 163 39.84 4.03 -3.46
CA LYS A 163 38.80 3.70 -4.45
C LYS A 163 37.55 4.58 -4.29
N GLU A 164 37.11 4.85 -3.06
CA GLU A 164 35.99 5.76 -2.79
C GLU A 164 36.23 7.15 -3.40
N THR A 165 37.43 7.71 -3.23
CA THR A 165 37.78 9.03 -3.78
C THR A 165 37.80 9.02 -5.30
N VAL A 166 38.39 7.99 -5.92
CA VAL A 166 38.38 7.83 -7.39
C VAL A 166 36.96 7.71 -7.93
N ASN A 167 36.10 6.91 -7.28
CA ASN A 167 34.69 6.75 -7.67
C ASN A 167 33.89 8.05 -7.55
N LYS A 168 34.14 8.86 -6.51
CA LYS A 168 33.49 10.17 -6.35
C LYS A 168 33.88 11.14 -7.46
N VAL A 169 35.14 11.14 -7.87
CA VAL A 169 35.63 11.99 -8.97
C VAL A 169 35.06 11.52 -10.31
N TRP A 170 35.13 10.23 -10.62
CA TRP A 170 34.65 9.68 -11.89
C TRP A 170 33.14 9.84 -12.11
N ASN A 171 32.34 9.70 -11.04
CA ASN A 171 30.90 9.84 -11.14
C ASN A 171 30.42 11.28 -10.90
N TYR A 172 31.32 12.24 -10.66
CA TYR A 172 30.95 13.62 -10.32
C TYR A 172 30.10 14.27 -11.40
N ASP A 173 30.55 14.21 -12.66
CA ASP A 173 29.83 14.83 -13.78
C ASP A 173 28.46 14.18 -13.99
N THR A 174 28.38 12.85 -13.90
CA THR A 174 27.09 12.12 -13.99
C THR A 174 26.14 12.50 -12.85
N LEU A 175 26.62 12.55 -11.61
CA LEU A 175 25.80 12.95 -10.45
C LEU A 175 25.40 14.43 -10.52
N ARG A 176 26.28 15.29 -11.03
CA ARG A 176 26.01 16.71 -11.26
C ARG A 176 24.95 16.91 -12.33
N ASP A 177 25.02 16.17 -13.43
CA ASP A 177 24.01 16.21 -14.49
C ASP A 177 22.66 15.66 -14.01
N GLN A 178 22.66 14.53 -13.30
CA GLN A 178 21.44 14.00 -12.66
C GLN A 178 20.83 15.00 -11.67
N LYS A 179 21.66 15.62 -10.83
CA LYS A 179 21.21 16.67 -9.90
C LYS A 179 20.63 17.86 -10.65
N ARG A 180 21.31 18.34 -11.70
CA ARG A 180 20.82 19.46 -12.53
C ARG A 180 19.51 19.12 -13.22
N THR A 181 19.35 17.89 -13.73
CA THR A 181 18.10 17.41 -14.31
C THR A 181 16.99 17.40 -13.27
N ILE A 182 17.24 16.88 -12.07
CA ILE A 182 16.26 16.85 -10.97
C ILE A 182 15.92 18.27 -10.51
N GLU A 183 16.92 19.15 -10.36
CA GLU A 183 16.71 20.54 -9.97
C GLU A 183 15.91 21.30 -11.04
N THR A 184 16.20 21.07 -12.33
CA THR A 184 15.44 21.67 -13.44
C THR A 184 14.02 21.12 -13.47
N GLN A 185 13.84 19.81 -13.29
CA GLN A 185 12.50 19.19 -13.20
C GLN A 185 11.73 19.72 -11.99
N LEU A 186 12.37 19.89 -10.84
CA LEU A 186 11.77 20.41 -9.62
C LEU A 186 11.41 21.90 -9.74
N GLU A 187 12.28 22.68 -10.37
CA GLU A 187 12.08 24.11 -10.62
C GLU A 187 10.99 24.34 -11.67
N GLU A 188 10.95 23.53 -12.74
CA GLU A 188 9.83 23.49 -13.68
C GLU A 188 8.52 23.07 -13.01
N LEU A 189 8.54 22.04 -12.13
CA LEU A 189 7.37 21.60 -11.40
C LEU A 189 6.86 22.69 -10.46
N ASN A 190 7.76 23.33 -9.71
CA ASN A 190 7.43 24.40 -8.77
C ASN A 190 6.97 25.68 -9.49
N HIS A 191 7.56 26.01 -10.64
CA HIS A 191 7.10 27.12 -11.47
C HIS A 191 5.70 26.86 -12.06
N ARG A 192 5.37 25.59 -12.37
CA ARG A 192 4.03 25.17 -12.82
C ARG A 192 2.99 25.12 -11.70
N LEU A 193 3.41 25.18 -10.43
CA LEU A 193 2.56 25.06 -9.25
C LEU A 193 2.44 26.41 -8.53
N GLN A 194 1.59 27.29 -9.04
CA GLN A 194 1.26 28.55 -8.35
C GLN A 194 -0.06 28.42 -7.57
N ASN A 195 -0.14 29.09 -6.42
CA ASN A 195 -1.42 29.35 -5.75
C ASN A 195 -2.36 30.00 -6.78
N PRO A 196 -3.67 29.63 -6.81
CA PRO A 196 -4.64 30.18 -7.75
C PRO A 196 -4.91 31.66 -7.45
N THR A 197 -3.94 32.51 -7.76
CA THR A 197 -3.88 33.93 -7.40
C THR A 197 -4.80 34.77 -8.27
N LYS A 198 -5.34 34.18 -9.35
CA LYS A 198 -6.21 34.84 -10.31
C LYS A 198 -7.71 34.54 -10.13
N LEU A 199 -8.08 33.59 -9.26
CA LEU A 199 -9.49 33.26 -9.06
C LEU A 199 -10.19 34.26 -8.13
N PRO A 200 -11.42 34.72 -8.46
CA PRO A 200 -12.22 35.52 -7.54
C PRO A 200 -12.46 34.79 -6.21
N LEU A 201 -12.47 35.51 -5.10
CA LEU A 201 -12.70 34.93 -3.76
C LEU A 201 -13.98 34.09 -3.66
N GLN A 202 -15.05 34.50 -4.35
CA GLN A 202 -16.31 33.75 -4.37
C GLN A 202 -16.16 32.38 -5.06
N VAL A 203 -15.40 32.32 -6.16
CA VAL A 203 -15.10 31.07 -6.85
C VAL A 203 -14.24 30.17 -5.96
N LEU A 204 -13.20 30.75 -5.35
CA LEU A 204 -12.33 30.01 -4.44
C LEU A 204 -13.12 29.42 -3.26
N LYS A 205 -14.04 30.20 -2.67
CA LYS A 205 -14.95 29.73 -1.62
C LYS A 205 -15.81 28.55 -2.08
N SER A 206 -16.38 28.61 -3.28
CA SER A 206 -17.17 27.49 -3.82
C SER A 206 -16.30 26.24 -4.06
N ILE A 207 -15.06 26.41 -4.52
CA ILE A 207 -14.10 25.30 -4.68
C ILE A 207 -13.75 24.69 -3.33
N HIS A 208 -13.51 25.49 -2.29
CA HIS A 208 -13.29 25.00 -0.93
C HIS A 208 -14.48 24.19 -0.43
N ASN A 209 -15.70 24.74 -0.54
CA ASN A 209 -16.92 24.03 -0.14
C ASN A 209 -17.08 22.68 -0.88
N TYR A 210 -16.77 22.66 -2.18
CA TYR A 210 -16.77 21.44 -2.98
C TYR A 210 -15.75 20.43 -2.46
N LEU A 211 -14.49 20.83 -2.28
CA LEU A 211 -13.41 19.94 -1.83
C LEU A 211 -13.62 19.44 -0.40
N ASP A 212 -14.07 20.30 0.49
CA ASP A 212 -14.39 19.94 1.87
C ASP A 212 -15.47 18.87 1.87
N LYS A 213 -16.54 19.07 1.08
CA LYS A 213 -17.61 18.07 1.00
C LYS A 213 -17.16 16.80 0.28
N TYR A 214 -16.41 16.89 -0.81
CA TYR A 214 -15.89 15.74 -1.56
C TYR A 214 -15.04 14.85 -0.67
N ASN A 215 -14.09 15.45 0.06
CA ASN A 215 -13.23 14.70 0.97
C ASN A 215 -14.01 14.21 2.21
N TYR A 216 -14.98 14.97 2.73
CA TYR A 216 -15.86 14.50 3.80
C TYR A 216 -16.65 13.25 3.39
N ILE A 217 -17.20 13.21 2.17
CA ILE A 217 -17.92 12.03 1.66
C ILE A 217 -16.99 10.82 1.69
N LEU A 218 -15.77 10.94 1.17
CA LEU A 218 -14.80 9.83 1.13
C LEU A 218 -14.28 9.42 2.51
N ASP A 219 -13.99 10.37 3.40
CA ASP A 219 -13.35 10.08 4.68
C ASP A 219 -14.34 9.63 5.76
N ILE A 220 -15.56 10.17 5.74
CA ILE A 220 -16.52 10.05 6.83
C ILE A 220 -17.72 9.20 6.41
N GLU A 221 -18.40 9.56 5.31
CA GLU A 221 -19.61 8.83 4.87
C GLU A 221 -19.26 7.48 4.22
N PHE A 222 -18.13 7.40 3.51
CA PHE A 222 -17.74 6.27 2.66
C PHE A 222 -16.29 5.81 2.85
N GLY A 223 -15.78 5.86 4.10
CA GLY A 223 -14.40 5.50 4.45
C GLY A 223 -13.95 4.14 3.89
N SER A 224 -14.76 3.09 4.07
CA SER A 224 -14.44 1.75 3.53
C SER A 224 -14.38 1.70 2.01
N VAL A 225 -15.14 2.54 1.31
CA VAL A 225 -15.07 2.64 -0.16
C VAL A 225 -13.81 3.39 -0.58
N LYS A 226 -13.41 4.44 0.16
CA LYS A 226 -12.17 5.17 -0.08
C LYS A 226 -10.95 4.27 0.04
N GLU A 227 -10.92 3.37 1.03
CA GLU A 227 -9.81 2.41 1.18
C GLU A 227 -9.62 1.51 -0.05
N ILE A 228 -10.69 1.22 -0.78
CA ILE A 228 -10.62 0.45 -2.04
C ILE A 228 -10.25 1.34 -3.23
N LEU A 229 -10.90 2.50 -3.37
CA LEU A 229 -10.66 3.40 -4.50
C LEU A 229 -9.27 4.05 -4.45
N TYR A 230 -8.83 4.42 -3.26
CA TYR A 230 -7.73 5.36 -3.01
C TYR A 230 -6.88 4.96 -1.79
N PRO A 231 -6.35 3.72 -1.71
CA PRO A 231 -5.70 3.17 -0.51
C PRO A 231 -4.50 3.97 -0.01
N ASN A 232 -3.77 4.65 -0.91
CA ASN A 232 -2.53 5.35 -0.59
C ASN A 232 -2.69 6.87 -0.54
N TYR A 233 -3.93 7.38 -0.64
CA TYR A 233 -4.19 8.80 -0.78
C TYR A 233 -4.86 9.39 0.47
N TRP A 234 -4.29 10.48 0.95
CA TRP A 234 -4.80 11.25 2.06
C TRP A 234 -6.05 12.02 1.66
N LYS A 235 -5.99 12.81 0.58
CA LYS A 235 -7.05 13.70 0.11
C LYS A 235 -7.08 13.75 -1.41
N ILE A 236 -8.18 14.24 -1.95
CA ILE A 236 -8.31 14.62 -3.36
C ILE A 236 -8.25 16.14 -3.46
N GLY A 237 -7.35 16.63 -4.32
CA GLY A 237 -7.20 18.04 -4.66
C GLY A 237 -7.79 18.36 -6.03
N ILE A 238 -7.89 19.66 -6.33
CA ILE A 238 -8.35 20.20 -7.61
C ILE A 238 -7.27 21.04 -8.29
N GLY A 239 -6.98 20.70 -9.54
CA GLY A 239 -6.07 21.43 -10.40
C GLY A 239 -6.85 22.27 -11.39
N ILE A 240 -6.74 23.60 -11.32
CA ILE A 240 -7.47 24.53 -12.16
C ILE A 240 -6.67 24.78 -13.43
N VAL A 241 -7.21 24.33 -14.57
CA VAL A 241 -6.59 24.50 -15.88
C VAL A 241 -7.07 25.80 -16.50
N LYS A 242 -8.39 26.02 -16.43
CA LYS A 242 -9.04 27.25 -16.88
C LYS A 242 -10.36 27.42 -16.15
N TYR A 243 -10.70 28.65 -15.76
CA TYR A 243 -11.92 28.90 -14.99
C TYR A 243 -12.58 30.22 -15.41
N GLU A 244 -13.21 30.21 -16.58
CA GLU A 244 -13.95 31.33 -17.15
C GLU A 244 -15.45 31.00 -17.24
N PHE A 245 -16.30 32.02 -17.38
CA PHE A 245 -17.77 31.84 -17.38
C PHE A 245 -18.29 30.82 -18.41
N ALA A 246 -17.61 30.70 -19.56
CA ALA A 246 -17.98 29.79 -20.66
C ALA A 246 -16.93 28.69 -20.93
N ASP A 247 -15.90 28.56 -20.09
CA ASP A 247 -14.84 27.57 -20.27
C ASP A 247 -14.22 27.23 -18.92
N ILE A 248 -14.75 26.16 -18.32
CA ILE A 248 -14.31 25.64 -17.03
C ILE A 248 -13.64 24.30 -17.28
N ARG A 249 -12.35 24.25 -16.98
CA ARG A 249 -11.50 23.08 -17.09
C ARG A 249 -10.72 22.89 -15.80
N TYR A 250 -10.91 21.74 -15.18
CA TYR A 250 -10.16 21.35 -14.00
C TYR A 250 -9.92 19.85 -13.96
N ILE A 251 -8.93 19.46 -13.17
CA ILE A 251 -8.64 18.07 -12.84
C ILE A 251 -8.90 17.82 -11.36
N LEU A 252 -9.26 16.59 -11.02
CA LEU A 252 -9.10 16.06 -9.67
C LEU A 252 -7.84 15.21 -9.64
N PHE A 253 -6.99 15.42 -8.65
CA PHE A 253 -5.75 14.67 -8.49
C PHE A 253 -5.62 14.11 -7.07
N PRO A 254 -4.97 12.96 -6.89
CA PRO A 254 -4.77 12.39 -5.58
C PRO A 254 -3.60 13.04 -4.85
N VAL A 255 -3.72 13.19 -3.53
CA VAL A 255 -2.63 13.63 -2.65
C VAL A 255 -2.22 12.46 -1.76
N GLU A 256 -1.00 11.98 -1.94
CA GLU A 256 -0.44 10.88 -1.16
C GLU A 256 -0.12 11.29 0.29
N TYR A 257 -0.24 10.35 1.24
CA TYR A 257 0.10 10.57 2.65
C TYR A 257 1.54 11.05 2.90
N LYS A 258 2.46 10.73 1.98
CA LYS A 258 3.88 11.02 2.11
C LYS A 258 4.32 12.31 1.41
N LYS A 259 3.40 13.01 0.74
CA LYS A 259 3.71 14.21 -0.05
C LYS A 259 2.96 15.42 0.53
N GLU A 260 3.71 16.47 0.85
CA GLU A 260 3.12 17.76 1.21
C GLU A 260 2.73 18.50 -0.07
N GLN A 261 1.42 18.64 -0.31
CA GLN A 261 0.87 19.32 -1.49
C GLN A 261 -0.38 20.11 -1.13
N THR A 262 -0.58 21.25 -1.81
CA THR A 262 -1.81 22.05 -1.67
C THR A 262 -2.99 21.36 -2.36
N LEU A 263 -4.18 21.50 -1.78
CA LEU A 263 -5.41 20.90 -2.34
C LEU A 263 -5.98 21.69 -3.52
N ILE A 264 -5.58 22.95 -3.72
CA ILE A 264 -5.99 23.77 -4.85
C ILE A 264 -4.73 24.35 -5.50
N LYS A 265 -4.59 24.17 -6.81
CA LYS A 265 -3.45 24.67 -7.59
C LYS A 265 -3.87 25.03 -9.01
N GLU A 266 -3.18 25.97 -9.64
CA GLU A 266 -3.27 26.14 -11.09
C GLU A 266 -2.45 25.06 -11.81
N VAL A 267 -2.94 24.59 -12.95
CA VAL A 267 -2.29 23.55 -13.76
C VAL A 267 -2.13 24.09 -15.18
N VAL A 268 -0.88 24.21 -15.63
CA VAL A 268 -0.57 24.58 -17.01
C VAL A 268 -0.25 23.30 -17.79
N PHE A 269 -1.10 22.96 -18.74
CA PHE A 269 -0.80 21.92 -19.72
C PHE A 269 0.04 22.53 -20.85
N ASP A 270 1.20 21.93 -21.11
CA ASP A 270 2.00 22.24 -22.29
C ASP A 270 1.57 21.39 -23.50
N ALA A 271 2.12 21.69 -24.67
CA ALA A 271 1.77 20.98 -25.92
C ALA A 271 2.11 19.48 -25.90
N ASN A 272 2.91 19.01 -24.94
CA ASN A 272 3.35 17.62 -24.80
C ASN A 272 2.60 16.88 -23.69
N THR A 273 1.70 17.54 -22.96
CA THR A 273 0.98 16.90 -21.86
C THR A 273 -0.16 16.04 -22.38
N ASP A 274 0.01 14.72 -22.34
CA ASP A 274 -1.04 13.74 -22.66
C ASP A 274 -1.89 13.44 -21.41
N ILE A 275 -3.07 14.05 -21.35
CA ILE A 275 -4.04 13.85 -20.24
C ILE A 275 -4.44 12.38 -20.13
N GLY A 276 -4.56 11.65 -21.25
CA GLY A 276 -4.92 10.23 -21.24
C GLY A 276 -3.85 9.39 -20.55
N LEU A 277 -2.59 9.65 -20.85
CA LEU A 277 -1.45 8.99 -20.19
C LEU A 277 -1.38 9.32 -18.70
N GLU A 278 -1.58 10.58 -18.31
CA GLU A 278 -1.59 10.99 -16.90
C GLU A 278 -2.74 10.36 -16.11
N MET A 279 -3.90 10.15 -16.76
CA MET A 279 -5.01 9.40 -16.17
C MET A 279 -4.68 7.91 -16.02
N MET A 280 -4.04 7.29 -17.02
CA MET A 280 -3.60 5.89 -16.94
C MET A 280 -2.56 5.67 -15.84
N ASN A 281 -1.67 6.64 -15.65
CA ASN A 281 -0.66 6.63 -14.59
C ASN A 281 -1.24 6.93 -13.19
N GLY A 282 -2.51 7.33 -13.11
CA GLY A 282 -3.19 7.64 -11.84
C GLY A 282 -2.87 9.01 -11.25
N ASN A 283 -2.15 9.87 -11.98
CA ASN A 283 -1.84 11.24 -11.56
C ASN A 283 -3.05 12.16 -11.68
N ILE A 284 -3.95 11.87 -12.62
CA ILE A 284 -5.25 12.54 -12.81
C ILE A 284 -6.35 11.51 -12.59
N LEU A 285 -7.27 11.79 -11.66
CA LEU A 285 -8.43 10.93 -11.41
C LEU A 285 -9.59 11.28 -12.33
N VAL A 286 -9.85 12.57 -12.50
CA VAL A 286 -10.96 13.10 -13.29
C VAL A 286 -10.49 14.33 -14.05
N PHE A 287 -10.88 14.43 -15.31
CA PHE A 287 -10.77 15.66 -16.09
C PHE A 287 -12.17 16.17 -16.43
N VAL A 288 -12.46 17.42 -16.08
CA VAL A 288 -13.76 18.04 -16.34
C VAL A 288 -13.57 19.19 -17.31
N HIS A 289 -14.43 19.22 -18.33
CA HIS A 289 -14.53 20.31 -19.29
C HIS A 289 -16.00 20.68 -19.46
N SER A 290 -16.36 21.90 -19.05
CA SER A 290 -17.72 22.45 -19.17
C SER A 290 -17.68 23.78 -19.92
N LYS A 291 -18.60 23.97 -20.87
CA LYS A 291 -18.69 25.16 -21.71
C LYS A 291 -19.83 26.12 -21.33
N SER A 292 -20.61 25.81 -20.30
CA SER A 292 -21.84 26.59 -20.01
C SER A 292 -22.33 26.54 -18.57
N LEU A 293 -21.98 25.51 -17.79
CA LEU A 293 -22.44 25.39 -16.40
C LEU A 293 -21.27 25.21 -15.44
N ASP A 294 -21.23 26.09 -14.44
CA ASP A 294 -20.33 25.98 -13.30
C ASP A 294 -21.04 25.32 -12.13
N ASN A 295 -21.14 23.98 -12.18
CA ASN A 295 -21.79 23.23 -11.12
C ASN A 295 -21.06 23.39 -9.76
N ILE A 296 -19.74 23.60 -9.75
CA ILE A 296 -18.99 23.84 -8.50
C ILE A 296 -19.37 25.20 -7.91
N ARG A 297 -19.44 26.25 -8.72
CA ARG A 297 -19.85 27.58 -8.25
C ARG A 297 -21.29 27.60 -7.76
N ASP A 298 -22.20 27.04 -8.55
CA ASP A 298 -23.64 27.19 -8.33
C ASP A 298 -24.18 26.15 -7.31
N PHE A 299 -23.61 24.94 -7.28
CA PHE A 299 -24.07 23.81 -6.45
C PHE A 299 -22.89 22.94 -5.92
N PRO A 300 -21.94 23.51 -5.14
CA PRO A 300 -20.70 22.80 -4.77
C PRO A 300 -20.95 21.48 -4.05
N VAL A 301 -21.90 21.45 -3.11
CA VAL A 301 -22.22 20.26 -2.30
C VAL A 301 -22.83 19.15 -3.16
N GLN A 302 -23.84 19.46 -3.96
CA GLN A 302 -24.50 18.49 -4.83
C GLN A 302 -23.54 17.95 -5.89
N THR A 303 -22.66 18.82 -6.40
CA THR A 303 -21.64 18.44 -7.38
C THR A 303 -20.63 17.47 -6.78
N ALA A 304 -20.26 17.61 -5.51
CA ALA A 304 -19.39 16.65 -4.83
C ALA A 304 -20.03 15.25 -4.77
N TYR A 305 -21.31 15.16 -4.38
CA TYR A 305 -22.05 13.89 -4.40
C TYR A 305 -22.15 13.29 -5.79
N LYS A 306 -22.51 14.10 -6.79
CA LYS A 306 -22.61 13.65 -8.19
C LYS A 306 -21.28 13.16 -8.75
N SER A 307 -20.17 13.78 -8.37
CA SER A 307 -18.83 13.40 -8.83
C SER A 307 -18.40 12.03 -8.29
N LEU A 308 -18.97 11.58 -7.17
CA LEU A 308 -18.58 10.35 -6.49
C LEU A 308 -19.60 9.21 -6.65
N GLU A 309 -20.84 9.50 -7.03
CA GLU A 309 -21.95 8.54 -7.15
C GLU A 309 -21.55 7.27 -7.90
N ASP A 310 -21.11 7.38 -9.15
CA ASP A 310 -20.79 6.23 -9.99
C ASP A 310 -19.66 5.37 -9.41
N SER A 311 -18.62 6.02 -8.86
CA SER A 311 -17.46 5.32 -8.29
C SER A 311 -17.86 4.58 -7.01
N ILE A 312 -18.66 5.22 -6.16
CA ILE A 312 -19.13 4.64 -4.90
C ILE A 312 -20.11 3.50 -5.16
N LEU A 313 -21.10 3.69 -6.04
CA LEU A 313 -22.06 2.65 -6.40
C LEU A 313 -21.36 1.46 -7.04
N LYS A 314 -20.40 1.69 -7.94
CA LYS A 314 -19.60 0.63 -8.55
C LYS A 314 -18.83 -0.18 -7.51
N VAL A 315 -18.18 0.46 -6.54
CA VAL A 315 -17.45 -0.26 -5.49
C VAL A 315 -18.40 -0.96 -4.54
N ALA A 316 -19.39 -0.27 -3.98
CA ALA A 316 -20.34 -0.86 -3.04
C ALA A 316 -21.18 -2.00 -3.66
N GLY A 317 -21.40 -1.97 -4.97
CA GLY A 317 -22.17 -2.98 -5.69
C GLY A 317 -21.35 -4.17 -6.13
N LYS A 318 -20.08 -3.95 -6.51
CA LYS A 318 -19.18 -4.99 -7.02
C LYS A 318 -18.34 -5.62 -5.92
N PHE A 319 -17.80 -4.83 -4.99
CA PHE A 319 -16.98 -5.31 -3.90
C PHE A 319 -17.87 -5.70 -2.72
N LYS A 320 -18.01 -7.00 -2.51
CA LYS A 320 -18.55 -7.58 -1.29
C LYS A 320 -17.60 -7.25 -0.13
N PHE A 321 -17.98 -6.31 0.74
CA PHE A 321 -17.19 -6.02 1.94
C PHE A 321 -17.27 -7.18 2.95
N PRO A 322 -16.21 -7.44 3.74
CA PRO A 322 -16.18 -8.54 4.69
C PRO A 322 -17.12 -8.30 5.89
N ILE A 323 -18.00 -9.26 6.18
CA ILE A 323 -18.82 -9.27 7.40
C ILE A 323 -18.23 -10.30 8.35
N ALA A 324 -17.76 -9.88 9.51
CA ALA A 324 -17.18 -10.79 10.51
C ALA A 324 -18.24 -11.68 11.20
N ASP A 325 -18.91 -12.56 10.47
CA ASP A 325 -19.95 -13.48 10.95
C ASP A 325 -19.80 -14.88 10.33
N ASP A 326 -20.03 -15.91 11.15
CA ASP A 326 -19.78 -17.30 10.78
C ASP A 326 -20.71 -17.78 9.67
N PHE A 327 -21.98 -17.38 9.71
CA PHE A 327 -22.99 -17.86 8.75
C PHE A 327 -22.63 -17.45 7.31
N ILE A 328 -22.31 -16.17 7.11
CA ILE A 328 -22.00 -15.65 5.78
C ILE A 328 -20.62 -16.05 5.30
N ALA A 329 -19.64 -16.19 6.21
CA ALA A 329 -18.34 -16.75 5.87
C ALA A 329 -18.49 -18.17 5.33
N HIS A 330 -19.28 -19.00 6.01
CA HIS A 330 -19.60 -20.35 5.57
C HIS A 330 -20.34 -20.39 4.24
N GLU A 331 -21.43 -19.61 4.11
CA GLU A 331 -22.21 -19.50 2.87
C GLU A 331 -21.34 -19.11 1.69
N TYR A 332 -20.50 -18.08 1.84
CA TYR A 332 -19.68 -17.54 0.76
C TYR A 332 -18.63 -18.54 0.29
N LEU A 333 -17.94 -19.20 1.23
CA LEU A 333 -16.93 -20.21 0.90
C LEU A 333 -17.54 -21.45 0.26
N VAL A 334 -18.65 -21.96 0.79
CA VAL A 334 -19.35 -23.12 0.20
C VAL A 334 -19.86 -22.79 -1.19
N SER A 335 -20.44 -21.60 -1.38
CA SER A 335 -20.87 -21.16 -2.71
C SER A 335 -19.69 -21.10 -3.69
N PHE A 336 -18.55 -20.54 -3.28
CA PHE A 336 -17.34 -20.52 -4.11
C PHE A 336 -16.86 -21.94 -4.48
N ILE A 337 -16.85 -22.86 -3.51
CA ILE A 337 -16.46 -24.25 -3.75
C ILE A 337 -17.40 -24.92 -4.73
N ASP A 338 -18.71 -24.85 -4.51
CA ASP A 338 -19.68 -25.52 -5.38
C ASP A 338 -19.60 -24.99 -6.82
N HIS A 339 -19.39 -23.68 -6.99
CA HIS A 339 -19.22 -23.07 -8.31
C HIS A 339 -17.92 -23.50 -9.01
N ASN A 340 -16.84 -23.69 -8.24
CA ASN A 340 -15.50 -23.97 -8.75
C ASN A 340 -15.00 -25.39 -8.45
N CYS A 341 -15.90 -26.31 -8.06
CA CYS A 341 -15.58 -27.63 -7.52
C CYS A 341 -14.68 -28.45 -8.47
N VAL A 342 -14.94 -28.33 -9.78
CA VAL A 342 -14.12 -28.95 -10.83
C VAL A 342 -12.67 -28.48 -10.79
N TYR A 343 -12.43 -27.17 -10.58
CA TYR A 343 -11.09 -26.55 -10.59
C TYR A 343 -10.33 -26.77 -9.29
N LEU A 344 -11.07 -26.78 -8.19
CA LEU A 344 -10.52 -27.07 -6.89
C LEU A 344 -10.23 -28.58 -6.72
N ASP A 345 -10.76 -29.41 -7.62
CA ASP A 345 -10.74 -30.88 -7.49
C ASP A 345 -11.30 -31.29 -6.13
N MET A 346 -12.51 -30.78 -5.85
CA MET A 346 -13.30 -31.03 -4.64
C MET A 346 -14.65 -31.59 -5.07
N GLU A 347 -15.17 -32.56 -4.33
CA GLU A 347 -16.46 -33.18 -4.65
C GLU A 347 -17.61 -32.18 -4.45
N PRO A 348 -18.49 -31.97 -5.44
CA PRO A 348 -19.58 -31.01 -5.30
C PRO A 348 -20.64 -31.50 -4.31
N GLY A 349 -21.35 -30.56 -3.69
CA GLY A 349 -22.54 -30.86 -2.91
C GLY A 349 -22.26 -31.52 -1.55
N GLN A 350 -21.04 -31.41 -1.00
CA GLN A 350 -20.79 -31.88 0.36
C GLN A 350 -21.37 -30.91 1.40
N ASP A 351 -21.67 -31.43 2.60
CA ASP A 351 -22.12 -30.62 3.74
C ASP A 351 -20.99 -29.87 4.42
N SER A 352 -19.74 -30.35 4.28
CA SER A 352 -18.56 -29.74 4.90
C SER A 352 -17.34 -29.90 4.02
N TYR A 353 -16.48 -28.88 3.99
CA TYR A 353 -15.23 -28.85 3.23
C TYR A 353 -14.05 -28.39 4.10
N SER A 354 -12.87 -28.98 3.92
CA SER A 354 -11.67 -28.60 4.67
C SER A 354 -11.18 -27.20 4.30
N LEU A 355 -11.01 -26.32 5.31
CA LEU A 355 -10.46 -24.97 5.10
C LEU A 355 -8.98 -25.01 4.70
N GLN A 356 -8.22 -25.96 5.26
CA GLN A 356 -6.81 -26.14 4.93
C GLN A 356 -6.65 -26.58 3.48
N GLU A 357 -7.48 -27.52 3.04
CA GLU A 357 -7.49 -27.99 1.66
C GLU A 357 -7.88 -26.87 0.70
N LEU A 358 -8.97 -26.15 0.98
CA LEU A 358 -9.40 -25.01 0.16
C LEU A 358 -8.28 -23.96 0.00
N LYS A 359 -7.67 -23.57 1.12
CA LYS A 359 -6.55 -22.61 1.14
C LYS A 359 -5.36 -23.12 0.30
N TYR A 360 -5.03 -24.39 0.43
CA TYR A 360 -3.96 -25.02 -0.34
C TYR A 360 -4.28 -25.03 -1.84
N LYS A 361 -5.48 -25.46 -2.23
CA LYS A 361 -5.90 -25.52 -3.64
C LYS A 361 -5.88 -24.15 -4.30
N ILE A 362 -6.48 -23.14 -3.66
CA ILE A 362 -6.57 -21.78 -4.23
C ILE A 362 -5.21 -21.08 -4.31
N PHE A 363 -4.44 -21.08 -3.22
CA PHE A 363 -3.26 -20.20 -3.11
C PHE A 363 -1.93 -20.90 -3.41
N LYS A 364 -1.92 -22.21 -3.63
CA LYS A 364 -0.72 -22.97 -4.02
C LYS A 364 -0.91 -23.75 -5.31
N VAL A 365 -1.98 -24.53 -5.44
CA VAL A 365 -2.17 -25.42 -6.59
C VAL A 365 -2.61 -24.66 -7.84
N LEU A 366 -3.65 -23.84 -7.77
CA LEU A 366 -4.16 -23.12 -8.93
C LEU A 366 -3.13 -22.17 -9.59
N PRO A 367 -2.31 -21.40 -8.85
CA PRO A 367 -1.25 -20.59 -9.46
C PRO A 367 -0.23 -21.43 -10.24
N VAL A 368 0.16 -22.59 -9.70
CA VAL A 368 1.11 -23.50 -10.36
C VAL A 368 0.47 -24.15 -11.58
N LEU A 369 -0.80 -24.56 -11.48
CA LEU A 369 -1.56 -25.05 -12.61
C LEU A 369 -1.52 -24.00 -13.74
N ALA A 370 -2.08 -22.81 -13.50
CA ALA A 370 -2.14 -21.72 -14.48
C ALA A 370 -0.76 -21.36 -15.07
N ALA A 371 0.28 -21.31 -14.23
CA ALA A 371 1.63 -21.01 -14.69
C ALA A 371 2.23 -22.09 -15.63
N THR A 372 1.79 -23.34 -15.48
CA THR A 372 2.24 -24.45 -16.33
C THR A 372 1.38 -24.66 -17.57
N GLU A 373 0.17 -24.09 -17.60
CA GLU A 373 -0.72 -24.15 -18.77
C GLU A 373 -0.43 -23.06 -19.80
N LEU A 374 0.11 -21.93 -19.35
CA LEU A 374 0.31 -20.74 -20.17
C LEU A 374 1.78 -20.58 -20.58
N SER A 375 1.98 -20.27 -21.85
CA SER A 375 3.29 -19.87 -22.37
C SER A 375 3.50 -18.37 -22.13
N PHE A 376 4.46 -18.01 -21.29
CA PHE A 376 4.81 -16.62 -21.00
C PHE A 376 6.08 -16.20 -21.75
N ALA A 377 6.11 -14.95 -22.22
CA ALA A 377 7.33 -14.33 -22.69
C ALA A 377 8.29 -14.06 -21.52
N ASP A 378 9.59 -13.98 -21.80
CA ASP A 378 10.63 -13.91 -20.76
C ASP A 378 10.56 -12.68 -19.85
N TRP A 379 9.98 -11.58 -20.33
CA TRP A 379 9.85 -10.32 -19.60
C TRP A 379 8.65 -10.28 -18.63
N VAL A 380 7.75 -11.26 -18.69
CA VAL A 380 6.57 -11.32 -17.81
C VAL A 380 6.99 -11.88 -16.45
N THR A 381 6.86 -11.07 -15.40
CA THR A 381 7.16 -11.49 -14.02
C THR A 381 5.90 -11.84 -13.21
N GLU A 382 4.75 -11.30 -13.61
CA GLU A 382 3.46 -11.53 -12.95
C GLU A 382 2.29 -11.49 -13.92
N CYS A 383 1.21 -12.21 -13.60
CA CYS A 383 -0.03 -12.15 -14.37
C CYS A 383 -1.28 -12.42 -13.52
N ASN A 384 -2.41 -11.87 -13.94
CA ASN A 384 -3.72 -12.21 -13.40
C ASN A 384 -4.35 -13.34 -14.21
N HIS A 385 -4.95 -14.32 -13.53
CA HIS A 385 -5.59 -15.46 -14.15
C HIS A 385 -7.00 -15.66 -13.57
N SER A 386 -8.01 -15.49 -14.43
CA SER A 386 -9.41 -15.60 -14.01
C SER A 386 -9.86 -17.05 -13.91
N ILE A 387 -10.26 -17.49 -12.71
CA ILE A 387 -10.84 -18.82 -12.48
C ILE A 387 -12.19 -18.99 -13.19
N ASP A 388 -12.90 -17.89 -13.46
CA ASP A 388 -14.22 -17.92 -14.10
C ASP A 388 -14.13 -18.27 -15.59
N SER A 389 -12.95 -18.12 -16.19
CA SER A 389 -12.70 -18.49 -17.61
C SER A 389 -12.99 -19.95 -17.89
N TYR A 390 -13.10 -20.76 -16.85
CA TYR A 390 -13.36 -22.18 -16.95
C TYR A 390 -14.82 -22.59 -16.65
N SER A 391 -15.71 -21.65 -16.32
CA SER A 391 -17.12 -21.92 -15.97
C SER A 391 -17.93 -22.69 -17.03
N GLY A 392 -17.47 -22.74 -18.29
CA GLY A 392 -18.09 -23.51 -19.38
C GLY A 392 -17.46 -24.88 -19.70
N TRP A 393 -16.34 -25.26 -19.06
CA TRP A 393 -15.64 -26.50 -19.39
C TRP A 393 -16.27 -27.68 -18.64
N LYS A 394 -16.64 -28.74 -19.37
CA LYS A 394 -17.01 -30.02 -18.76
C LYS A 394 -15.76 -30.67 -18.15
N THR A 395 -15.94 -31.34 -17.02
CA THR A 395 -14.90 -32.14 -16.36
C THR A 395 -14.31 -33.13 -17.37
N SER A 396 -13.11 -32.85 -17.89
CA SER A 396 -12.41 -33.77 -18.77
C SER A 396 -11.40 -34.58 -17.95
N PRO A 397 -11.21 -35.88 -18.26
CA PRO A 397 -10.15 -36.68 -17.64
C PRO A 397 -8.77 -36.03 -17.76
N HIS A 398 -8.56 -35.29 -18.86
CA HIS A 398 -7.35 -34.51 -19.10
C HIS A 398 -7.15 -33.40 -18.06
N PHE A 399 -8.20 -32.64 -17.73
CA PHE A 399 -8.10 -31.58 -16.72
C PHE A 399 -7.78 -32.13 -15.32
N LYS A 400 -8.47 -33.18 -14.88
CA LYS A 400 -8.15 -33.84 -13.59
C LYS A 400 -6.69 -34.31 -13.51
N LYS A 401 -6.15 -34.84 -14.61
CA LYS A 401 -4.74 -35.22 -14.71
C LYS A 401 -3.80 -34.02 -14.52
N ARG A 402 -4.15 -32.85 -15.07
CA ARG A 402 -3.35 -31.61 -14.93
C ARG A 402 -3.37 -31.08 -13.51
N VAL A 403 -4.54 -31.06 -12.85
CA VAL A 403 -4.63 -30.67 -11.43
C VAL A 403 -3.78 -31.58 -10.57
N LYS A 404 -3.83 -32.90 -10.81
CA LYS A 404 -2.97 -33.87 -10.10
C LYS A 404 -1.48 -33.61 -10.33
N ALA A 405 -1.08 -33.36 -11.58
CA ALA A 405 0.32 -33.02 -11.90
C ALA A 405 0.76 -31.69 -11.24
N ALA A 406 -0.14 -30.70 -11.13
CA ALA A 406 0.15 -29.46 -10.41
C ALA A 406 0.33 -29.71 -8.90
N ILE A 407 -0.47 -30.59 -8.29
CA ILE A 407 -0.31 -30.99 -6.89
C ILE A 407 1.04 -31.66 -6.67
N GLU A 408 1.42 -32.61 -7.54
CA GLU A 408 2.72 -33.29 -7.49
C GLU A 408 3.89 -32.28 -7.56
N LYS A 409 3.83 -31.33 -8.52
CA LYS A 409 4.84 -30.26 -8.63
C LYS A 409 4.93 -29.39 -7.37
N VAL A 410 3.79 -29.02 -6.77
CA VAL A 410 3.80 -28.24 -5.53
C VAL A 410 4.45 -29.02 -4.39
N GLN A 411 4.20 -30.33 -4.30
CA GLN A 411 4.81 -31.20 -3.29
C GLN A 411 6.33 -31.37 -3.50
N GLU A 412 6.79 -31.36 -4.75
CA GLU A 412 8.21 -31.37 -5.12
C GLU A 412 8.90 -30.00 -4.91
N GLY A 413 8.17 -28.97 -4.45
CA GLY A 413 8.73 -27.64 -4.18
C GLY A 413 8.89 -26.76 -5.43
N PHE A 414 8.20 -27.08 -6.52
CA PHE A 414 8.23 -26.28 -7.74
C PHE A 414 7.76 -24.84 -7.50
N VAL A 415 8.57 -23.88 -7.97
CA VAL A 415 8.23 -22.45 -7.94
C VAL A 415 8.12 -21.93 -9.39
N PRO A 416 6.96 -21.43 -9.81
CA PRO A 416 6.79 -20.86 -11.15
C PRO A 416 7.70 -19.65 -11.40
N LYS A 417 8.20 -19.51 -12.63
CA LYS A 417 8.95 -18.31 -13.08
C LYS A 417 8.08 -17.05 -13.02
N VAL A 418 6.79 -17.18 -13.36
CA VAL A 418 5.81 -16.09 -13.36
C VAL A 418 4.90 -16.20 -12.14
N LYS A 419 4.75 -15.12 -11.40
CA LYS A 419 3.83 -15.06 -10.26
C LYS A 419 2.38 -14.91 -10.76
N VAL A 420 1.56 -15.93 -10.55
CA VAL A 420 0.15 -15.91 -10.96
C VAL A 420 -0.75 -15.50 -9.81
N PHE A 421 -1.60 -14.50 -10.03
CA PHE A 421 -2.66 -14.09 -9.13
C PHE A 421 -4.00 -14.62 -9.65
N ILE A 422 -4.70 -15.39 -8.83
CA ILE A 422 -6.04 -15.88 -9.18
C ILE A 422 -7.05 -14.76 -8.99
N THR A 423 -7.88 -14.53 -10.01
CA THR A 423 -8.97 -13.54 -9.98
C THR A 423 -10.31 -14.20 -10.33
N SER A 424 -11.40 -13.52 -10.00
CA SER A 424 -12.77 -13.91 -10.37
C SER A 424 -13.60 -12.64 -10.54
N GLU A 425 -14.48 -12.63 -11.52
CA GLU A 425 -15.51 -11.63 -11.73
C GLU A 425 -16.73 -11.88 -10.84
N LEU A 426 -16.98 -13.15 -10.47
CA LEU A 426 -18.10 -13.57 -9.62
C LEU A 426 -17.78 -13.52 -8.12
N TYR A 427 -16.52 -13.75 -7.75
CA TYR A 427 -16.06 -13.81 -6.36
C TYR A 427 -14.88 -12.86 -6.08
N ASN A 428 -14.86 -12.30 -4.88
CA ASN A 428 -13.71 -11.55 -4.39
C ASN A 428 -12.73 -12.53 -3.72
N ILE A 429 -11.59 -12.79 -4.37
CA ILE A 429 -10.58 -13.74 -3.89
C ILE A 429 -9.94 -13.29 -2.56
N ASP A 430 -9.79 -11.98 -2.34
CA ASP A 430 -9.31 -11.46 -1.07
C ASP A 430 -10.35 -11.68 0.05
N LEU A 431 -11.64 -11.57 -0.27
CA LEU A 431 -12.71 -11.91 0.66
C LEU A 431 -12.70 -13.41 1.02
N ILE A 432 -12.44 -14.30 0.06
CA ILE A 432 -12.27 -15.74 0.33
C ILE A 432 -11.10 -15.96 1.30
N LYS A 433 -9.96 -15.32 1.04
CA LYS A 433 -8.79 -15.38 1.92
C LYS A 433 -9.13 -14.88 3.33
N ASN A 434 -9.86 -13.77 3.43
CA ASN A 434 -10.31 -13.19 4.68
C ASN A 434 -11.22 -14.15 5.45
N TYR A 435 -12.19 -14.81 4.78
CA TYR A 435 -13.09 -15.75 5.44
C TYR A 435 -12.44 -17.06 5.87
N ILE A 436 -11.51 -17.60 5.07
CA ILE A 436 -10.70 -18.74 5.50
C ILE A 436 -9.95 -18.39 6.79
N ASN A 437 -9.26 -17.26 6.82
CA ASN A 437 -8.49 -16.84 8.00
C ASN A 437 -9.41 -16.53 9.19
N TYR A 438 -10.56 -15.88 8.96
CA TYR A 438 -11.55 -15.59 10.00
C TYR A 438 -12.04 -16.86 10.69
N LEU A 439 -12.46 -17.86 9.93
CA LEU A 439 -12.94 -19.13 10.48
C LEU A 439 -11.81 -19.92 11.16
N GLN A 440 -10.62 -19.99 10.56
CA GLN A 440 -9.45 -20.63 11.16
C GLN A 440 -9.06 -19.99 12.51
N ASN A 441 -9.08 -18.66 12.59
CA ASN A 441 -8.77 -17.93 13.83
C ASN A 441 -9.80 -18.17 14.94
N LYS A 442 -11.04 -18.53 14.58
CA LYS A 442 -12.09 -18.96 15.53
C LYS A 442 -12.02 -20.45 15.89
N GLY A 443 -11.06 -21.20 15.33
CA GLY A 443 -10.87 -22.62 15.60
C GLY A 443 -11.65 -23.57 14.69
N PHE A 444 -12.31 -23.07 13.64
CA PHE A 444 -12.93 -23.94 12.65
C PHE A 444 -11.87 -24.59 11.75
N VAL A 445 -12.01 -25.91 11.53
CA VAL A 445 -11.18 -26.68 10.59
C VAL A 445 -11.82 -26.83 9.22
N SER A 446 -13.14 -26.65 9.13
CA SER A 446 -13.94 -26.80 7.92
C SER A 446 -14.93 -25.65 7.73
N THR A 447 -15.43 -25.51 6.50
CA THR A 447 -16.57 -24.66 6.18
C THR A 447 -17.80 -25.53 5.93
N ASN A 448 -18.97 -25.12 6.45
CA ASN A 448 -20.19 -25.92 6.46
C ASN A 448 -21.29 -25.30 5.61
N ARG A 449 -22.05 -26.14 4.92
CA ARG A 449 -23.20 -25.73 4.13
C ARG A 449 -24.30 -25.18 5.04
N GLN A 450 -24.80 -23.99 4.72
CA GLN A 450 -25.85 -23.32 5.51
C GLN A 450 -27.27 -23.67 5.03
N TYR A 451 -27.46 -23.83 3.72
CA TYR A 451 -28.77 -24.10 3.12
C TYR A 451 -28.93 -25.57 2.74
N GLN A 452 -30.14 -26.09 2.96
CA GLN A 452 -30.49 -27.44 2.53
C GLN A 452 -30.49 -27.53 1.00
N GLN A 453 -29.91 -28.61 0.47
CA GLN A 453 -29.89 -28.88 -0.97
C GLN A 453 -31.26 -29.35 -1.47
N GLY A 454 -31.44 -29.33 -2.79
CA GLY A 454 -32.68 -29.77 -3.45
C GLY A 454 -33.75 -28.69 -3.58
N GLN A 455 -33.40 -27.42 -3.33
CA GLN A 455 -34.33 -26.30 -3.53
C GLN A 455 -34.77 -26.10 -4.99
N SER A 456 -33.94 -26.52 -5.95
CA SER A 456 -34.33 -26.59 -7.36
C SER A 456 -33.79 -27.83 -8.06
N ASP A 457 -34.56 -28.31 -9.06
CA ASP A 457 -34.06 -29.20 -10.09
C ASP A 457 -33.26 -28.39 -11.13
N GLN A 458 -31.95 -28.34 -10.94
CA GLN A 458 -31.03 -27.60 -11.82
C GLN A 458 -31.00 -28.14 -13.26
N ALA A 459 -31.36 -29.41 -13.49
CA ALA A 459 -31.40 -29.98 -14.84
C ALA A 459 -32.59 -29.42 -15.64
N ASN A 460 -33.72 -29.18 -14.96
CA ASN A 460 -34.93 -28.63 -15.57
C ASN A 460 -34.91 -27.09 -15.68
N TYR A 461 -34.28 -26.39 -14.74
CA TYR A 461 -34.13 -24.92 -14.80
C TYR A 461 -33.34 -24.45 -16.06
N ARG A 462 -32.34 -25.22 -16.51
CA ARG A 462 -31.58 -24.91 -17.74
C ARG A 462 -32.37 -25.13 -19.04
N ASN A 463 -33.46 -25.89 -19.00
CA ASN A 463 -34.31 -26.22 -20.17
C ASN A 463 -35.47 -25.24 -20.37
N SER A 464 -35.37 -24.01 -19.82
CA SER A 464 -36.41 -22.98 -19.92
C SER A 464 -37.76 -23.38 -19.28
N MET A 465 -37.78 -24.37 -18.39
CA MET A 465 -38.96 -24.59 -17.55
C MET A 465 -39.15 -23.39 -16.62
N PRO A 466 -40.38 -22.85 -16.51
CA PRO A 466 -40.63 -21.71 -15.64
C PRO A 466 -40.25 -22.03 -14.19
N PHE A 467 -39.70 -21.05 -13.50
CA PHE A 467 -39.28 -21.13 -12.09
C PHE A 467 -40.32 -21.83 -11.18
N LYS A 468 -41.60 -21.64 -11.46
CA LYS A 468 -42.74 -22.21 -10.74
C LYS A 468 -42.84 -23.76 -10.75
N ASP A 469 -42.11 -24.46 -11.61
CA ASP A 469 -42.27 -25.89 -11.86
C ASP A 469 -41.07 -26.75 -11.37
N THR A 470 -40.03 -26.13 -10.78
CA THR A 470 -38.75 -26.79 -10.50
C THR A 470 -38.31 -26.78 -9.03
N TRP A 471 -39.18 -26.45 -8.07
CA TRP A 471 -38.80 -26.23 -6.67
C TRP A 471 -39.52 -27.16 -5.68
N ASP A 472 -38.83 -27.46 -4.58
CA ASP A 472 -39.40 -28.12 -3.40
C ASP A 472 -39.83 -27.04 -2.39
N ILE A 473 -41.13 -26.98 -2.08
CA ILE A 473 -41.73 -25.97 -1.21
C ILE A 473 -41.18 -26.04 0.22
N ASP A 474 -41.01 -27.23 0.77
CA ASP A 474 -40.60 -27.41 2.15
C ASP A 474 -39.14 -27.01 2.32
N VAL A 475 -38.29 -27.38 1.36
CA VAL A 475 -36.88 -27.00 1.33
C VAL A 475 -36.73 -25.49 1.12
N LEU A 476 -37.42 -24.92 0.13
CA LEU A 476 -37.37 -23.48 -0.16
C LEU A 476 -37.84 -22.67 1.04
N TRP A 477 -38.92 -23.07 1.70
CA TRP A 477 -39.46 -22.36 2.85
C TRP A 477 -38.52 -22.43 4.06
N LYS A 478 -37.96 -23.61 4.37
CA LYS A 478 -36.94 -23.75 5.43
C LYS A 478 -35.71 -22.87 5.19
N ASN A 479 -35.19 -22.87 3.96
CA ASN A 479 -34.05 -22.03 3.58
C ASN A 479 -34.41 -20.54 3.67
N THR A 480 -35.62 -20.15 3.27
CA THR A 480 -36.12 -18.77 3.34
C THR A 480 -36.24 -18.27 4.79
N ILE A 481 -36.79 -19.09 5.70
CA ILE A 481 -36.85 -18.75 7.13
C ILE A 481 -35.44 -18.57 7.69
N LEU A 482 -34.53 -19.52 7.42
CA LEU A 482 -33.14 -19.43 7.88
C LEU A 482 -32.47 -18.16 7.34
N PHE A 483 -32.65 -17.89 6.05
CA PHE A 483 -32.13 -16.70 5.38
C PHE A 483 -32.58 -15.41 6.09
N PHE A 484 -33.89 -15.17 6.24
CA PHE A 484 -34.38 -13.90 6.78
C PHE A 484 -34.04 -13.70 8.26
N LYS A 485 -33.91 -14.79 9.03
CA LYS A 485 -33.40 -14.74 10.41
C LYS A 485 -31.97 -14.19 10.48
N GLN A 486 -31.14 -14.45 9.47
CA GLN A 486 -29.76 -13.95 9.41
C GLN A 486 -29.67 -12.61 8.66
N TYR A 487 -30.44 -12.44 7.59
CA TYR A 487 -30.33 -11.35 6.64
C TYR A 487 -30.37 -9.96 7.30
N TYR A 488 -31.39 -9.67 8.12
CA TYR A 488 -31.51 -8.35 8.75
C TYR A 488 -30.38 -8.04 9.71
N LYS A 489 -29.95 -9.05 10.50
CA LYS A 489 -28.80 -8.94 11.41
C LYS A 489 -27.51 -8.68 10.63
N LEU A 490 -27.28 -9.44 9.56
CA LEU A 490 -26.07 -9.34 8.74
C LEU A 490 -26.04 -8.01 7.97
N TYR A 491 -27.16 -7.57 7.42
CA TYR A 491 -27.28 -6.28 6.76
C TYR A 491 -27.01 -5.11 7.73
N ASP A 492 -27.61 -5.13 8.93
CA ASP A 492 -27.37 -4.09 9.93
C ASP A 492 -25.89 -4.05 10.37
N LYS A 493 -25.27 -5.23 10.54
CA LYS A 493 -23.83 -5.35 10.80
C LYS A 493 -22.99 -4.81 9.65
N TYR A 494 -23.38 -5.09 8.39
CA TYR A 494 -22.70 -4.60 7.19
C TYR A 494 -22.69 -3.07 7.16
N ILE A 495 -23.86 -2.44 7.27
CA ILE A 495 -23.95 -0.97 7.22
C ILE A 495 -23.32 -0.31 8.44
N SER A 496 -23.39 -0.94 9.62
CA SER A 496 -22.75 -0.41 10.83
C SER A 496 -21.23 -0.48 10.77
N THR A 497 -20.68 -1.45 10.05
CA THR A 497 -19.22 -1.61 9.89
C THR A 497 -18.69 -0.69 8.80
N HIS A 498 -19.36 -0.62 7.64
CA HIS A 498 -18.81 0.02 6.45
C HIS A 498 -19.42 1.39 6.12
N PHE A 499 -20.58 1.72 6.69
CA PHE A 499 -21.36 2.92 6.37
C PHE A 499 -21.91 3.59 7.64
N LEU A 500 -21.15 3.56 8.73
CA LEU A 500 -21.59 3.94 10.08
C LEU A 500 -22.31 5.30 10.12
N GLN A 501 -21.77 6.31 9.42
CA GLN A 501 -22.27 7.69 9.47
C GLN A 501 -23.60 7.88 8.76
N ILE A 502 -23.89 7.05 7.75
CA ILE A 502 -25.13 7.11 6.97
C ILE A 502 -26.05 5.92 7.24
N ARG A 503 -25.73 5.06 8.22
CA ARG A 503 -26.48 3.82 8.50
C ARG A 503 -27.98 4.03 8.64
N HIS A 504 -28.39 5.14 9.28
CA HIS A 504 -29.80 5.45 9.52
C HIS A 504 -30.59 5.70 8.22
N LEU A 505 -29.91 6.12 7.15
CA LEU A 505 -30.49 6.31 5.82
C LEU A 505 -30.50 5.00 5.00
N LEU A 506 -29.68 4.03 5.39
CA LEU A 506 -29.52 2.76 4.69
C LEU A 506 -30.29 1.59 5.33
N GLN A 507 -30.92 1.79 6.49
CA GLN A 507 -31.69 0.77 7.18
C GLN A 507 -32.83 0.23 6.31
N ILE A 508 -33.01 -1.09 6.34
CA ILE A 508 -34.13 -1.76 5.65
C ILE A 508 -35.41 -1.67 6.49
N ILE A 509 -35.29 -1.96 7.79
CA ILE A 509 -36.40 -1.87 8.73
C ILE A 509 -36.41 -0.43 9.27
N PRO A 510 -37.47 0.37 9.01
CA PRO A 510 -37.59 1.72 9.54
C PRO A 510 -37.45 1.74 11.06
N SER A 511 -36.95 2.83 11.63
CA SER A 511 -36.78 2.98 13.08
C SER A 511 -38.09 2.85 13.85
N GLU A 512 -39.19 3.31 13.27
CA GLU A 512 -40.54 3.19 13.84
C GLU A 512 -41.15 1.79 13.72
N SER A 513 -40.56 0.89 12.93
CA SER A 513 -41.04 -0.48 12.74
C SER A 513 -40.31 -1.41 13.71
N GLY A 514 -41.06 -1.98 14.64
CA GLY A 514 -40.56 -2.89 15.66
C GLY A 514 -40.71 -4.37 15.29
N THR A 515 -41.38 -4.73 14.20
CA THR A 515 -41.63 -6.13 13.85
C THR A 515 -41.80 -6.29 12.34
N VAL A 516 -41.42 -7.44 11.79
CA VAL A 516 -41.62 -7.78 10.37
C VAL A 516 -42.33 -9.14 10.27
N ILE A 517 -43.36 -9.21 9.43
CA ILE A 517 -44.00 -10.47 9.04
C ILE A 517 -43.58 -10.81 7.61
N CYS A 518 -43.02 -12.00 7.42
CA CYS A 518 -42.74 -12.60 6.13
C CYS A 518 -43.83 -13.63 5.81
N LEU A 519 -44.72 -13.31 4.88
CA LEU A 519 -45.81 -14.17 4.44
C LEU A 519 -45.47 -14.81 3.09
N LEU A 520 -45.28 -16.13 3.06
CA LEU A 520 -45.10 -16.88 1.82
C LEU A 520 -46.43 -17.04 1.11
N ILE A 521 -46.51 -16.50 -0.10
CA ILE A 521 -47.64 -16.73 -0.99
C ILE A 521 -47.33 -17.93 -1.88
N THR A 522 -48.16 -18.96 -1.78
CA THR A 522 -47.99 -20.23 -2.50
C THR A 522 -48.85 -20.34 -3.75
N ASP A 523 -49.61 -19.28 -4.06
CA ASP A 523 -50.53 -19.20 -5.20
C ASP A 523 -49.82 -19.47 -6.54
N LYS A 524 -50.06 -20.67 -7.08
CA LYS A 524 -49.48 -21.16 -8.33
C LYS A 524 -49.93 -20.38 -9.56
N VAL A 525 -50.99 -19.57 -9.46
CA VAL A 525 -51.59 -18.83 -10.60
C VAL A 525 -50.73 -17.62 -11.00
N LYS A 526 -49.92 -17.05 -10.09
CA LYS A 526 -49.17 -15.80 -10.29
C LYS A 526 -47.68 -15.93 -10.66
N GLY A 527 -47.24 -17.13 -11.07
CA GLY A 527 -45.90 -17.29 -11.67
C GLY A 527 -44.78 -17.75 -10.73
N GLY A 528 -45.09 -18.19 -9.50
CA GLY A 528 -44.13 -18.79 -8.57
C GLY A 528 -44.29 -18.28 -7.12
N PRO A 529 -43.59 -18.88 -6.15
CA PRO A 529 -43.65 -18.45 -4.77
C PRO A 529 -43.01 -17.08 -4.59
N TYR A 530 -43.66 -16.21 -3.83
CA TYR A 530 -43.14 -14.89 -3.48
C TYR A 530 -43.47 -14.56 -2.03
N LEU A 531 -42.73 -13.63 -1.45
CA LEU A 531 -42.95 -13.15 -0.10
C LEU A 531 -43.67 -11.80 -0.10
N GLU A 532 -44.73 -11.71 0.67
CA GLU A 532 -45.28 -10.42 1.13
C GLU A 532 -44.63 -10.10 2.48
N ILE A 533 -43.84 -9.02 2.52
CA ILE A 533 -43.12 -8.57 3.71
C ILE A 533 -43.84 -7.35 4.27
N TYR A 534 -44.41 -7.51 5.47
CA TYR A 534 -45.15 -6.46 6.17
C TYR A 534 -44.29 -5.88 7.28
N TYR A 535 -44.21 -4.55 7.34
CA TYR A 535 -43.50 -3.82 8.40
C TYR A 535 -44.50 -3.28 9.41
N LEU A 536 -44.29 -3.64 10.67
CA LEU A 536 -45.25 -3.43 11.74
C LEU A 536 -44.71 -2.44 12.77
N ARG A 537 -45.55 -1.47 13.12
CA ARG A 537 -45.33 -0.55 14.23
C ARG A 537 -46.11 -1.06 15.45
N PRO A 538 -45.43 -1.42 16.55
CA PRO A 538 -46.12 -1.82 17.76
C PRO A 538 -46.71 -0.59 18.47
N GLU A 539 -47.80 -0.77 19.22
CA GLU A 539 -48.36 0.30 20.07
C GLU A 539 -47.40 0.73 21.19
N LEU A 540 -46.57 -0.20 21.67
CA LEU A 540 -45.51 0.03 22.66
C LEU A 540 -44.17 -0.33 22.04
N HIS A 541 -43.10 0.41 22.34
CA HIS A 541 -41.77 0.04 21.85
C HIS A 541 -41.39 -1.37 22.31
N THR A 542 -41.15 -2.26 21.34
CA THR A 542 -40.70 -3.65 21.56
C THR A 542 -39.39 -3.92 20.82
N GLU A 543 -38.72 -5.01 21.19
CA GLU A 543 -37.61 -5.54 20.41
C GLU A 543 -38.04 -5.93 18.99
N LYS A 544 -37.07 -5.95 18.07
CA LYS A 544 -37.28 -6.31 16.67
C LYS A 544 -37.59 -7.80 16.53
N GLU A 545 -38.84 -8.15 16.27
CA GLU A 545 -39.30 -9.54 16.08
C GLU A 545 -39.53 -9.87 14.59
N LEU A 546 -39.24 -11.12 14.19
CA LEU A 546 -39.51 -11.65 12.85
C LEU A 546 -40.50 -12.81 12.95
N TYR A 547 -41.59 -12.71 12.20
CA TYR A 547 -42.62 -13.74 12.13
C TYR A 547 -42.72 -14.29 10.71
N PHE A 548 -42.95 -15.60 10.60
CA PHE A 548 -43.00 -16.33 9.34
C PHE A 548 -44.31 -17.09 9.25
N PHE A 549 -45.06 -16.87 8.18
CA PHE A 549 -46.32 -17.55 7.91
C PHE A 549 -46.37 -17.97 6.45
N VAL A 550 -47.15 -18.99 6.16
CA VAL A 550 -47.62 -19.36 4.82
C VAL A 550 -49.04 -18.82 4.65
N ASP A 551 -49.44 -18.43 3.44
CA ASP A 551 -50.78 -17.91 3.15
C ASP A 551 -51.93 -18.84 3.55
N THR A 552 -51.68 -20.14 3.64
CA THR A 552 -52.62 -21.16 4.09
C THR A 552 -52.63 -21.41 5.60
N ASP A 553 -51.74 -20.78 6.37
CA ASP A 553 -51.65 -21.00 7.82
C ASP A 553 -52.90 -20.46 8.54
N ALA A 554 -53.48 -21.29 9.41
CA ALA A 554 -54.72 -20.95 10.12
C ALA A 554 -54.54 -19.79 11.12
N ASP A 555 -53.31 -19.56 11.58
CA ASP A 555 -52.91 -18.51 12.50
C ASP A 555 -52.25 -17.31 11.80
N ASN A 556 -52.28 -17.25 10.47
CA ASN A 556 -51.81 -16.09 9.71
C ASN A 556 -52.60 -14.83 10.14
N PRO A 557 -51.92 -13.81 10.70
CA PRO A 557 -52.58 -12.61 11.22
C PRO A 557 -52.99 -11.61 10.13
N ILE A 558 -52.63 -11.85 8.86
CA ILE A 558 -52.84 -10.91 7.76
C ILE A 558 -54.05 -11.30 6.92
N ASP A 559 -55.11 -10.49 7.01
CA ASP A 559 -56.23 -10.53 6.07
C ASP A 559 -55.94 -9.60 4.87
N ARG A 560 -55.44 -10.20 3.78
CA ARG A 560 -55.04 -9.49 2.55
C ARG A 560 -56.18 -8.67 1.94
N LYS A 561 -57.43 -9.11 2.06
CA LYS A 561 -58.58 -8.39 1.50
C LYS A 561 -58.86 -7.12 2.30
N LYS A 562 -58.77 -7.20 3.63
CA LYS A 562 -58.96 -6.04 4.50
C LYS A 562 -57.82 -5.04 4.34
N PHE A 563 -56.58 -5.50 4.28
CA PHE A 563 -55.41 -4.64 4.10
C PHE A 563 -55.49 -3.77 2.84
N LEU A 564 -56.07 -4.28 1.75
CA LEU A 564 -56.21 -3.51 0.49
C LEU A 564 -57.31 -2.45 0.52
N VAL A 565 -58.20 -2.48 1.51
CA VAL A 565 -59.37 -1.59 1.61
C VAL A 565 -59.23 -0.60 2.77
N ASP A 566 -58.46 -0.95 3.78
CA ASP A 566 -58.30 -0.18 5.02
C ASP A 566 -56.95 0.55 5.04
N ASP A 567 -57.00 1.88 5.02
CA ASP A 567 -55.82 2.74 5.06
C ASP A 567 -55.03 2.60 6.39
N GLU A 568 -55.68 2.14 7.47
CA GLU A 568 -55.06 1.92 8.79
C GLU A 568 -55.30 0.50 9.32
N TYR A 569 -54.95 -0.50 8.52
CA TYR A 569 -55.11 -1.89 8.92
C TYR A 569 -54.22 -2.30 10.11
N GLU A 570 -54.86 -2.85 11.13
CA GLU A 570 -54.22 -3.40 12.33
C GLU A 570 -54.28 -4.93 12.35
N CYS A 571 -53.25 -5.56 12.92
CA CYS A 571 -53.22 -7.00 13.12
C CYS A 571 -52.74 -7.37 14.53
N ILE A 572 -53.05 -8.59 14.95
CA ILE A 572 -52.66 -9.13 16.26
C ILE A 572 -51.73 -10.31 16.05
N VAL A 573 -50.52 -10.22 16.59
CA VAL A 573 -49.53 -11.31 16.57
C VAL A 573 -49.07 -11.59 18.00
N ASN A 574 -49.15 -12.84 18.44
CA ASN A 574 -48.79 -13.24 19.81
C ASN A 574 -49.43 -12.35 20.90
N ARG A 575 -50.72 -12.01 20.72
CA ARG A 575 -51.51 -11.15 21.63
C ARG A 575 -51.01 -9.69 21.72
N LYS A 576 -50.09 -9.26 20.86
CA LYS A 576 -49.66 -7.87 20.71
C LYS A 576 -50.34 -7.26 19.48
N LYS A 577 -50.76 -6.00 19.60
CA LYS A 577 -51.43 -5.24 18.55
C LYS A 577 -50.40 -4.42 17.76
N TYR A 578 -50.53 -4.44 16.45
CA TYR A 578 -49.62 -3.77 15.53
C TYR A 578 -50.38 -3.04 14.43
N GLN A 579 -49.88 -1.85 14.07
CA GLN A 579 -50.28 -1.15 12.87
C GLN A 579 -49.35 -1.56 11.72
N ILE A 580 -49.91 -1.93 10.56
CA ILE A 580 -49.10 -2.16 9.37
C ILE A 580 -48.73 -0.82 8.75
N THR A 581 -47.44 -0.57 8.61
CA THR A 581 -46.91 0.70 8.07
C THR A 581 -46.57 0.63 6.59
N HIS A 582 -46.10 -0.54 6.14
CA HIS A 582 -45.67 -0.73 4.77
C HIS A 582 -45.71 -2.21 4.38
N MET A 583 -45.91 -2.49 3.10
CA MET A 583 -45.83 -3.83 2.53
C MET A 583 -44.96 -3.80 1.27
N HIS A 584 -44.08 -4.79 1.14
CA HIS A 584 -43.22 -4.99 -0.01
C HIS A 584 -43.32 -6.42 -0.51
N ILE A 585 -43.30 -6.60 -1.84
CA ILE A 585 -43.31 -7.92 -2.49
C ILE A 585 -41.90 -8.30 -2.90
N GLN A 586 -41.41 -9.44 -2.40
CA GLN A 586 -40.07 -9.96 -2.69
C GLN A 586 -40.16 -11.29 -3.44
N THR A 587 -39.63 -11.35 -4.67
CA THR A 587 -39.44 -12.63 -5.36
C THR A 587 -38.30 -13.42 -4.71
N LEU A 588 -38.39 -14.75 -4.79
CA LEU A 588 -37.43 -15.67 -4.16
C LEU A 588 -36.28 -16.10 -5.10
N ASP A 589 -36.12 -15.45 -6.25
CA ASP A 589 -35.07 -15.79 -7.23
C ASP A 589 -33.66 -15.70 -6.62
N PHE A 590 -33.45 -14.77 -5.68
CA PHE A 590 -32.17 -14.56 -5.01
C PHE A 590 -31.71 -15.79 -4.20
N MET A 591 -32.62 -16.68 -3.78
CA MET A 591 -32.28 -17.93 -3.08
C MET A 591 -31.48 -18.90 -3.95
N PHE A 592 -31.51 -18.70 -5.27
CA PHE A 592 -30.82 -19.52 -6.26
C PHE A 592 -29.56 -18.85 -6.80
N GLU A 593 -29.27 -17.62 -6.36
CA GLU A 593 -28.06 -16.90 -6.73
C GLU A 593 -26.82 -17.42 -5.97
N ILE A 594 -25.65 -17.04 -6.48
CA ILE A 594 -24.36 -17.29 -5.85
C ILE A 594 -24.28 -16.49 -4.54
N SER A 595 -24.26 -17.21 -3.41
CA SER A 595 -24.32 -16.64 -2.05
C SER A 595 -25.55 -15.72 -1.88
N PRO A 596 -26.75 -16.31 -1.65
CA PRO A 596 -28.02 -15.58 -1.55
C PRO A 596 -27.98 -14.36 -0.62
N THR A 597 -27.27 -14.46 0.51
CA THR A 597 -27.19 -13.38 1.49
C THR A 597 -26.47 -12.18 0.92
N TYR A 598 -25.31 -12.39 0.29
CA TYR A 598 -24.58 -11.30 -0.33
C TYR A 598 -25.31 -10.71 -1.54
N ALA A 599 -25.98 -11.55 -2.32
CA ALA A 599 -26.79 -11.11 -3.45
C ALA A 599 -27.84 -10.08 -3.00
N LEU A 600 -28.65 -10.43 -1.99
CA LEU A 600 -29.70 -9.54 -1.52
C LEU A 600 -29.15 -8.34 -0.74
N ILE A 601 -28.11 -8.51 0.08
CA ILE A 601 -27.45 -7.39 0.78
C ILE A 601 -26.98 -6.35 -0.23
N ASN A 602 -26.24 -6.77 -1.27
CA ASN A 602 -25.72 -5.85 -2.27
C ASN A 602 -26.84 -5.20 -3.08
N LYS A 603 -27.87 -5.96 -3.47
CA LYS A 603 -29.02 -5.40 -4.18
C LYS A 603 -29.72 -4.32 -3.36
N LYS A 604 -30.06 -4.60 -2.09
CA LYS A 604 -30.71 -3.62 -1.22
C LYS A 604 -29.83 -2.44 -0.87
N LEU A 605 -28.54 -2.66 -0.66
CA LEU A 605 -27.58 -1.58 -0.47
C LEU A 605 -27.52 -0.65 -1.70
N GLN A 606 -27.47 -1.20 -2.91
CA GLN A 606 -27.48 -0.41 -4.15
C GLN A 606 -28.75 0.42 -4.30
N GLU A 607 -29.92 -0.17 -4.03
CA GLU A 607 -31.20 0.55 -4.03
C GLU A 607 -31.15 1.74 -3.04
N LYS A 608 -30.71 1.49 -1.80
CA LYS A 608 -30.64 2.51 -0.73
C LYS A 608 -29.59 3.59 -0.99
N LEU A 609 -28.42 3.21 -1.50
CA LEU A 609 -27.40 4.18 -1.90
C LEU A 609 -27.88 5.04 -3.07
N GLY A 610 -28.58 4.45 -4.04
CA GLY A 610 -29.20 5.21 -5.14
C GLY A 610 -30.24 6.21 -4.64
N GLU A 611 -31.08 5.83 -3.67
CA GLU A 611 -32.01 6.74 -3.00
C GLU A 611 -31.26 7.89 -2.30
N PHE A 612 -30.23 7.55 -1.52
CA PHE A 612 -29.37 8.51 -0.83
C PHE A 612 -28.75 9.53 -1.79
N PHE A 613 -28.12 9.11 -2.89
CA PHE A 613 -27.51 10.03 -3.84
C PHE A 613 -28.55 10.89 -4.55
N ARG A 614 -29.70 10.33 -4.96
CA ARG A 614 -30.80 11.10 -5.55
C ARG A 614 -31.28 12.20 -4.61
N GLU A 615 -31.41 11.91 -3.31
CA GLU A 615 -31.83 12.90 -2.32
C GLU A 615 -30.77 14.00 -2.14
N LYS A 616 -29.49 13.61 -1.99
CA LYS A 616 -28.38 14.57 -1.79
C LYS A 616 -28.11 15.45 -3.01
N GLN A 617 -28.51 15.02 -4.20
CA GLN A 617 -28.37 15.80 -5.44
C GLN A 617 -29.56 16.69 -5.75
N ARG A 618 -30.68 16.59 -5.02
CA ARG A 618 -31.82 17.49 -5.22
C ARG A 618 -31.37 18.94 -5.01
N LYS A 619 -31.48 19.73 -6.07
CA LYS A 619 -31.23 21.18 -6.05
C LYS A 619 -32.39 21.84 -5.32
N VAL A 620 -32.26 22.03 -4.02
CA VAL A 620 -33.14 22.95 -3.30
C VAL A 620 -32.70 24.36 -3.70
N LYS A 621 -33.58 25.12 -4.35
CA LYS A 621 -33.36 26.57 -4.47
C LYS A 621 -33.33 27.11 -3.05
N GLN A 622 -32.18 27.61 -2.62
CA GLN A 622 -32.16 28.52 -1.48
C GLN A 622 -32.82 29.80 -1.98
N ASP A 623 -34.00 30.11 -1.46
CA ASP A 623 -34.68 31.39 -1.67
C ASP A 623 -33.90 32.54 -1.05
#